data_AF-A0A924QA03-F1
#
_entry.id   AF-A0A924QA03-F1
#
_cell.length_a   1.000
_cell.length_b   1.000
_cell.length_c   1.000
_cell.angle_alpha   90.00
_cell.angle_beta   90.00
_cell.angle_gamma   90.00
#
_symmetry.space_group_name_H-M   'P 1'
#
loop_
_entity.id
_entity.type
_entity.pdbx_description
1 polymer ?
#
loop_
_entity_poly.entity_id
_entity_poly.type
_entity_poly.pdbx_seq_one_letter_code
_entity_poly.pdbx_strand_id
1 'polypeptide(L)'
;MKRTLIAPLFLSIAIASTSGWVQAQTTGATTAAAAEMKMSRDQFLSMYKWDTVNDMWVMNDGMKMPEGIKSRAEVKAERDLYMSMHKYDLRSDKWVPMTTPRDMNTMSREEVKAETVNFLRTHRYDESTSKWMSRSSGGSQ
;
A
#
# COMPACT_ATOMS: atom_id res chain seq x y z
N MET A 1 -74.59 22.96 8.03
CA MET A 1 -75.11 21.72 7.43
C MET A 1 -73.96 20.92 6.87
N LYS A 2 -73.84 19.65 7.29
CA LYS A 2 -72.93 18.64 6.72
C LYS A 2 -73.47 18.19 5.35
N ARG A 3 -72.59 17.91 4.37
CA ARG A 3 -72.53 16.68 3.56
C ARG A 3 -71.36 16.77 2.55
N THR A 4 -70.18 16.24 2.85
CA THR A 4 -69.63 14.88 2.58
C THR A 4 -69.40 14.51 1.11
N LEU A 5 -68.20 13.97 0.87
CA LEU A 5 -67.75 13.01 -0.18
C LEU A 5 -67.06 13.58 -1.43
N ILE A 6 -65.72 13.65 -1.37
CA ILE A 6 -64.86 13.02 -2.39
C ILE A 6 -63.79 12.22 -1.64
N ALA A 7 -63.76 10.94 -1.95
CA ALA A 7 -62.95 9.88 -1.36
C ALA A 7 -61.50 9.89 -1.94
N PRO A 8 -60.60 9.06 -1.39
CA PRO A 8 -59.16 9.30 -1.34
C PRO A 8 -58.41 8.74 -2.55
N LEU A 9 -57.35 9.43 -2.99
CA LEU A 9 -56.30 8.80 -3.78
C LEU A 9 -55.08 8.61 -2.89
N PHE A 10 -54.91 7.38 -2.42
CA PHE A 10 -53.67 6.90 -1.83
C PHE A 10 -52.58 6.91 -2.90
N LEU A 11 -51.45 7.58 -2.63
CA LEU A 11 -50.15 7.07 -3.07
C LEU A 11 -49.06 7.54 -2.09
N SER A 12 -48.97 6.81 -0.99
CA SER A 12 -47.77 6.75 -0.16
C SER A 12 -46.67 6.10 -0.99
N ILE A 13 -45.67 6.86 -1.43
CA ILE A 13 -44.38 6.29 -1.84
C ILE A 13 -43.39 6.61 -0.73
N ALA A 14 -43.28 5.68 0.21
CA ALA A 14 -42.09 5.52 1.02
C ALA A 14 -40.99 5.00 0.10
N ILE A 15 -39.99 5.82 -0.24
CA ILE A 15 -38.72 5.32 -0.75
C ILE A 15 -37.86 4.99 0.46
N ALA A 16 -38.03 3.77 0.96
CA ALA A 16 -36.95 3.07 1.61
C ALA A 16 -35.90 2.78 0.52
N SER A 17 -34.72 3.36 0.65
CA SER A 17 -33.52 2.87 -0.03
C SER A 17 -32.44 2.78 1.01
N THR A 18 -32.46 1.62 1.66
CA THR A 18 -31.36 1.07 2.44
C THR A 18 -30.11 0.96 1.57
N SER A 19 -28.96 0.98 2.23
CA SER A 19 -27.70 0.36 1.79
C SER A 19 -27.03 0.95 0.54
N GLY A 20 -26.27 2.02 0.73
CA GLY A 20 -25.04 2.26 -0.01
C GLY A 20 -23.85 1.74 0.80
N TRP A 21 -23.74 0.42 0.95
CA TRP A 21 -22.49 -0.19 1.41
C TRP A 21 -21.45 0.07 0.32
N VAL A 22 -20.36 0.77 0.68
CA VAL A 22 -19.16 0.83 -0.14
C VAL A 22 -18.57 -0.57 -0.16
N GLN A 23 -18.99 -1.39 -1.13
CA GLN A 23 -18.41 -2.69 -1.40
C GLN A 23 -17.71 -2.61 -2.76
N ALA A 24 -16.46 -2.18 -2.72
CA ALA A 24 -15.50 -2.44 -3.78
C ALA A 24 -14.24 -3.07 -3.16
N GLN A 25 -14.44 -4.13 -2.38
CA GLN A 25 -13.44 -5.20 -2.30
C GLN A 25 -13.86 -6.24 -3.33
N THR A 26 -13.24 -6.16 -4.50
CA THR A 26 -13.28 -7.20 -5.52
C THR A 26 -12.65 -8.47 -4.95
N THR A 27 -13.50 -9.37 -4.49
CA THR A 27 -13.14 -10.75 -4.16
C THR A 27 -13.09 -11.53 -5.47
N GLY A 28 -11.91 -11.98 -5.89
CA GLY A 28 -11.83 -12.96 -6.98
C GLY A 28 -10.51 -13.02 -7.76
N ALA A 29 -9.41 -13.40 -7.10
CA ALA A 29 -8.32 -14.20 -7.70
C ALA A 29 -7.39 -14.75 -6.59
N THR A 30 -7.73 -15.95 -6.11
CA THR A 30 -6.88 -16.99 -5.48
C THR A 30 -6.04 -16.58 -4.24
N THR A 31 -6.44 -16.73 -2.98
CA THR A 31 -6.85 -17.91 -2.16
C THR A 31 -5.81 -19.01 -1.90
N ALA A 32 -4.59 -18.61 -1.50
CA ALA A 32 -3.78 -19.40 -0.57
C ALA A 32 -2.93 -18.47 0.32
N ALA A 33 -2.12 -17.59 -0.28
CA ALA A 33 -1.19 -16.72 0.46
C ALA A 33 -1.87 -15.57 1.24
N ALA A 34 -2.94 -14.98 0.71
CA ALA A 34 -3.66 -13.90 1.40
C ALA A 34 -4.53 -14.41 2.58
N ALA A 35 -4.84 -15.71 2.61
CA ALA A 35 -5.54 -16.36 3.73
C ALA A 35 -4.57 -16.78 4.85
N GLU A 36 -3.29 -16.99 4.52
CA GLU A 36 -2.24 -17.43 5.45
C GLU A 36 -1.70 -16.36 6.40
N MET A 37 -2.02 -15.07 6.19
CA MET A 37 -1.54 -13.98 7.05
C MET A 37 -2.65 -13.13 7.67
N LYS A 38 -3.84 -13.68 7.91
CA LYS A 38 -4.69 -13.13 8.98
C LYS A 38 -4.18 -13.65 10.32
N MET A 39 -3.00 -13.19 10.72
CA MET A 39 -2.54 -13.39 12.10
C MET A 39 -3.60 -12.82 13.04
N SER A 40 -3.88 -13.53 14.13
CA SER A 40 -4.83 -13.00 15.12
C SER A 40 -4.29 -11.67 15.66
N ARG A 41 -5.19 -10.78 16.10
CA ARG A 41 -4.77 -9.52 16.75
C ARG A 41 -3.77 -9.78 17.87
N ASP A 42 -3.97 -10.83 18.66
CA ASP A 42 -3.12 -11.17 19.79
C ASP A 42 -1.74 -11.66 19.33
N GLN A 43 -1.69 -12.39 18.21
CA GLN A 43 -0.44 -12.80 17.58
C GLN A 43 0.32 -11.61 16.98
N PHE A 44 -0.39 -10.62 16.42
CA PHE A 44 0.23 -9.39 15.97
C PHE A 44 0.81 -8.59 17.15
N LEU A 45 0.05 -8.40 18.22
CA LEU A 45 0.48 -7.64 19.40
C LEU A 45 1.58 -8.35 20.22
N SER A 46 1.69 -9.68 20.12
CA SER A 46 2.82 -10.41 20.71
C SER A 46 4.12 -10.25 19.91
N MET A 47 4.00 -9.99 18.60
CA MET A 47 5.13 -9.82 17.68
C MET A 47 5.54 -8.36 17.50
N TYR A 48 4.61 -7.41 17.60
CA TYR A 48 4.81 -6.00 17.29
C TYR A 48 4.38 -5.08 18.43
N LYS A 49 5.17 -4.04 18.69
CA LYS A 49 4.84 -2.91 19.55
C LYS A 49 4.68 -1.64 18.74
N TRP A 50 3.79 -0.75 19.18
CA TRP A 50 3.70 0.58 18.61
C TRP A 50 4.87 1.43 19.13
N ASP A 51 5.72 1.91 18.22
CA ASP A 51 6.74 2.89 18.50
C ASP A 51 6.13 4.29 18.37
N THR A 52 5.90 4.94 19.51
CA THR A 52 5.33 6.28 19.59
C THR A 52 6.28 7.38 19.10
N VAL A 53 7.58 7.12 19.05
CA VAL A 53 8.58 8.10 18.59
C VAL A 53 8.54 8.22 17.06
N ASN A 54 8.37 7.08 16.39
CA ASN A 54 8.36 7.00 14.93
C ASN A 54 6.95 6.83 14.33
N ASP A 55 5.91 6.81 15.18
CA ASP A 55 4.50 6.64 14.83
C ASP A 55 4.25 5.41 13.95
N MET A 56 4.83 4.28 14.32
CA MET A 56 4.79 3.05 13.53
C MET A 56 4.87 1.77 14.37
N TRP A 57 4.34 0.67 13.83
CA TRP A 57 4.53 -0.67 14.41
C TRP A 57 5.96 -1.17 14.15
N VAL A 58 6.64 -1.59 15.21
CA VAL A 58 7.97 -2.21 15.17
C VAL A 58 7.93 -3.59 15.82
N MET A 59 8.74 -4.52 15.33
CA MET A 59 8.80 -5.87 15.90
C MET A 59 9.41 -5.82 17.32
N ASN A 60 8.94 -6.68 18.22
CA ASN A 60 9.46 -6.80 19.58
C ASN A 60 10.90 -7.31 19.58
N ASP A 61 11.68 -6.85 20.55
CA ASP A 61 13.09 -7.22 20.70
C ASP A 61 13.21 -8.73 20.99
N GLY A 62 14.04 -9.44 20.23
CA GLY A 62 14.27 -10.88 20.40
C GLY A 62 13.35 -11.81 19.58
N MET A 63 12.38 -11.28 18.84
CA MET A 63 11.63 -12.08 17.86
C MET A 63 12.46 -12.26 16.59
N LYS A 64 12.59 -13.51 16.14
CA LYS A 64 13.21 -13.81 14.84
C LYS A 64 12.23 -13.41 13.74
N MET A 65 12.70 -12.65 12.76
CA MET A 65 11.94 -12.43 11.53
C MET A 65 11.52 -13.80 10.96
N PRO A 66 10.28 -13.94 10.47
CA PRO A 66 9.89 -15.12 9.72
C PRO A 66 10.94 -15.41 8.64
N GLU A 67 11.45 -16.64 8.61
CA GLU A 67 12.50 -17.03 7.67
C GLU A 67 12.03 -16.75 6.23
N GLY A 68 12.88 -16.08 5.45
CA GLY A 68 12.59 -15.70 4.07
C GLY A 68 12.08 -14.27 3.83
N ILE A 69 11.80 -13.50 4.88
CA ILE A 69 11.44 -12.08 4.75
C ILE A 69 12.67 -11.20 5.03
N LYS A 70 13.06 -10.34 4.09
CA LYS A 70 14.16 -9.39 4.26
C LYS A 70 13.82 -8.31 5.29
N SER A 71 14.78 -7.96 6.13
CA SER A 71 14.62 -6.88 7.09
C SER A 71 14.39 -5.54 6.38
N ARG A 72 13.75 -4.59 7.06
CA ARG A 72 13.54 -3.23 6.52
C ARG A 72 14.86 -2.55 6.12
N ALA A 73 15.92 -2.82 6.87
CA ALA A 73 17.25 -2.29 6.58
C ALA A 73 17.79 -2.82 5.24
N GLU A 74 17.62 -4.11 4.98
CA GLU A 74 18.00 -4.74 3.71
C GLU A 74 17.14 -4.24 2.55
N VAL A 75 15.82 -4.16 2.73
CA VAL A 75 14.90 -3.62 1.70
C VAL A 75 15.27 -2.18 1.33
N LYS A 76 15.65 -1.37 2.33
CA LYS A 76 16.13 -0.01 2.13
C LYS A 76 17.47 0.01 1.41
N ALA A 77 18.41 -0.85 1.80
CA ALA A 77 19.73 -0.94 1.17
C ALA A 77 19.61 -1.34 -0.32
N GLU A 78 18.69 -2.24 -0.66
CA GLU A 78 18.44 -2.63 -2.05
C GLU A 78 17.90 -1.47 -2.90
N ARG A 79 16.98 -0.68 -2.34
CA ARG A 79 16.50 0.53 -2.98
C ARG A 79 17.65 1.53 -3.18
N ASP A 80 18.42 1.78 -2.13
CA ASP A 80 19.51 2.76 -2.17
C ASP A 80 20.61 2.31 -3.15
N LEU A 81 20.86 1.01 -3.28
CA LEU A 81 21.71 0.41 -4.31
C LEU A 81 21.13 0.60 -5.72
N TYR A 82 19.81 0.42 -5.91
CA TYR A 82 19.19 0.68 -7.20
C TYR A 82 19.34 2.15 -7.61
N MET A 83 19.06 3.05 -6.68
CA MET A 83 19.21 4.50 -6.87
C MET A 83 20.67 4.92 -7.07
N SER A 84 21.66 4.19 -6.51
CA SER A 84 23.06 4.51 -6.78
C SER A 84 23.47 4.18 -8.22
N MET A 85 22.82 3.20 -8.85
CA MET A 85 23.10 2.74 -10.21
C MET A 85 22.18 3.32 -11.29
N HIS A 86 21.05 3.91 -10.91
CA HIS A 86 20.04 4.43 -11.82
C HIS A 86 19.63 5.85 -11.42
N LYS A 87 19.35 6.68 -12.40
CA LYS A 87 18.78 8.01 -12.19
C LYS A 87 17.37 8.06 -12.75
N TYR A 88 16.47 8.70 -12.03
CA TYR A 88 15.15 8.98 -12.55
C TYR A 88 15.18 10.14 -13.54
N ASP A 89 14.78 9.89 -14.78
CA ASP A 89 14.60 10.92 -15.79
C ASP A 89 13.13 11.38 -15.82
N LEU A 90 12.90 12.61 -15.34
CA LEU A 90 11.58 13.23 -15.30
C LEU A 90 10.99 13.48 -16.69
N ARG A 91 11.83 13.62 -17.73
CA ARG A 91 11.34 13.90 -19.09
C ARG A 91 10.78 12.65 -19.74
N SER A 92 11.43 11.51 -19.51
CA SER A 92 11.00 10.22 -20.08
C SER A 92 10.15 9.38 -19.12
N ASP A 93 9.94 9.87 -17.89
CA ASP A 93 9.24 9.20 -16.78
C ASP A 93 9.80 7.80 -16.48
N LYS A 94 11.12 7.62 -16.65
CA LYS A 94 11.80 6.31 -16.59
C LYS A 94 13.07 6.35 -15.75
N TRP A 95 13.43 5.18 -15.22
CA TRP A 95 14.74 4.95 -14.61
C TRP A 95 15.75 4.63 -15.71
N VAL A 96 16.84 5.40 -15.75
CA VAL A 96 17.91 5.26 -16.73
C VAL A 96 19.17 4.77 -16.01
N PRO A 97 19.84 3.71 -16.48
CA PRO A 97 21.07 3.24 -15.89
C PRO A 97 22.17 4.29 -16.02
N MET A 98 22.97 4.44 -14.98
CA MET A 98 24.13 5.33 -14.95
C MET A 98 25.39 4.55 -15.33
N THR A 99 26.30 5.19 -16.04
CA THR A 99 27.62 4.63 -16.39
C THR A 99 28.55 4.50 -15.19
N THR A 100 28.36 5.32 -14.16
CA THR A 100 29.13 5.28 -12.93
C THR A 100 28.17 5.31 -11.74
N PRO A 101 28.26 4.32 -10.81
CA PRO A 101 27.48 4.35 -9.58
C PRO A 101 27.80 5.63 -8.79
N ARG A 102 26.77 6.33 -8.32
CA ARG A 102 26.94 7.53 -7.49
C ARG A 102 27.05 7.15 -6.02
N ASP A 103 27.81 7.94 -5.26
CA ASP A 103 27.85 7.81 -3.81
C ASP A 103 26.61 8.47 -3.18
N MET A 104 25.72 7.64 -2.61
CA MET A 104 24.50 8.11 -1.94
C MET A 104 24.79 9.00 -0.72
N ASN A 105 25.98 8.94 -0.13
CA ASN A 105 26.37 9.78 1.00
C ASN A 105 26.67 11.24 0.61
N THR A 106 26.90 11.49 -0.68
CA THR A 106 27.15 12.84 -1.21
C THR A 106 25.88 13.61 -1.56
N MET A 107 24.73 12.92 -1.60
CA MET A 107 23.44 13.53 -1.88
C MET A 107 22.87 14.22 -0.64
N SER A 108 22.18 15.34 -0.85
CA SER A 108 21.39 15.95 0.21
C SER A 108 20.23 15.04 0.63
N ARG A 109 19.74 15.23 1.87
CA ARG A 109 18.60 14.46 2.38
C ARG A 109 17.34 14.69 1.54
N GLU A 110 17.21 15.90 1.01
CA GLU A 110 16.11 16.35 0.17
C GLU A 110 16.13 15.64 -1.19
N GLU A 111 17.30 15.52 -1.82
CA GLU A 111 17.46 14.80 -3.09
C GLU A 111 17.18 13.30 -2.92
N VAL A 112 17.73 12.68 -1.86
CA VAL A 112 17.46 11.27 -1.56
C VAL A 112 15.97 11.04 -1.33
N LYS A 113 15.30 11.97 -0.63
CA LYS A 113 13.84 11.91 -0.42
C LYS A 113 13.08 12.02 -1.74
N ALA A 114 13.43 12.97 -2.60
CA ALA A 114 12.77 13.16 -3.89
C ALA A 114 12.92 11.92 -4.79
N GLU A 115 14.12 11.35 -4.86
CA GLU A 115 14.35 10.12 -5.63
C GLU A 115 13.66 8.91 -5.02
N THR A 116 13.63 8.80 -3.69
CA THR A 116 12.88 7.75 -3.00
C THR A 116 11.39 7.84 -3.34
N VAL A 117 10.82 9.05 -3.41
CA VAL A 117 9.41 9.24 -3.81
C VAL A 117 9.19 8.75 -5.24
N ASN A 118 10.07 9.11 -6.18
CA ASN A 118 9.98 8.61 -7.55
C ASN A 118 10.12 7.09 -7.62
N PHE A 119 11.01 6.50 -6.80
CA PHE A 119 11.21 5.06 -6.78
C PHE A 119 9.98 4.33 -6.25
N LEU A 120 9.37 4.82 -5.16
CA LEU A 120 8.16 4.23 -4.59
C LEU A 120 6.91 4.47 -5.45
N ARG A 121 6.94 5.48 -6.34
CA ARG A 121 5.91 5.69 -7.36
C ARG A 121 5.98 4.62 -8.45
N THR A 122 7.19 4.22 -8.87
CA THR A 122 7.36 3.26 -9.97
C THR A 122 7.59 1.84 -9.52
N HIS A 123 7.94 1.61 -8.26
CA HIS A 123 8.23 0.29 -7.70
C HIS A 123 7.39 0.03 -6.46
N ARG A 124 7.10 -1.24 -6.21
CA ARG A 124 6.44 -1.74 -5.00
C ARG A 124 7.25 -2.91 -4.48
N TYR A 125 7.49 -2.94 -3.18
CA TYR A 125 8.07 -4.12 -2.56
C TYR A 125 7.00 -5.20 -2.45
N ASP A 126 7.28 -6.37 -3.00
CA ASP A 126 6.47 -7.56 -2.85
C ASP A 126 7.06 -8.41 -1.73
N GLU A 127 6.33 -8.44 -0.61
CA GLU A 127 6.71 -9.18 0.60
C GLU A 127 6.67 -10.70 0.39
N SER A 128 5.84 -11.19 -0.54
CA SER A 128 5.72 -12.63 -0.81
C SER A 128 6.93 -13.19 -1.55
N THR A 129 7.54 -12.38 -2.42
CA THR A 129 8.73 -12.75 -3.19
C THR A 129 10.02 -12.12 -2.65
N SER A 130 9.91 -11.29 -1.61
CA SER A 130 10.99 -10.49 -1.03
C SER A 130 11.78 -9.69 -2.08
N LYS A 131 11.08 -9.06 -3.03
CA LYS A 131 11.66 -8.34 -4.17
C LYS A 131 10.97 -7.02 -4.47
N TRP A 132 11.75 -6.06 -4.97
CA TRP A 132 11.20 -4.87 -5.61
C TRP A 132 10.64 -5.22 -6.99
N MET A 133 9.36 -4.95 -7.18
CA MET A 133 8.63 -5.15 -8.42
C MET A 133 8.34 -3.79 -9.05
N SER A 134 8.55 -3.66 -10.36
CA SER A 134 8.05 -2.49 -11.07
C SER A 134 6.53 -2.50 -10.97
N ARG A 135 5.94 -1.36 -10.65
CA ARG A 135 4.51 -1.18 -10.85
C ARG A 135 4.30 -1.21 -12.34
N SER A 136 3.50 -2.15 -12.84
CA SER A 136 2.94 -1.97 -14.16
C SER A 136 2.28 -0.59 -14.16
N SER A 137 2.72 0.30 -15.05
CA SER A 137 1.92 1.45 -15.42
C SER A 137 0.58 0.85 -15.83
N GLY A 138 -0.45 0.99 -14.98
CA GLY A 138 -1.76 0.43 -15.25
C GLY A 138 -2.24 0.99 -16.58
N GLY A 139 -2.11 0.18 -17.63
CA GLY A 139 -2.98 0.29 -18.77
C GLY A 139 -4.36 -0.03 -18.25
N SER A 140 -5.24 0.97 -18.26
CA SER A 140 -6.67 0.70 -18.40
C SER A 140 -6.85 -0.22 -19.60
N GLN A 141 -7.30 -1.44 -19.35
CA GLN A 141 -8.15 -2.20 -20.24
C GLN A 141 -9.28 -2.80 -19.42
#